data_AF-A0A139CFL3-F1
#
_entry.id   AF-A0A139CFL3-F1
#
_cell.length_a   1.000
_cell.length_b   1.000
_cell.length_c   1.000
_cell.angle_alpha   90.00
_cell.angle_beta   90.00
_cell.angle_gamma   90.00
#
_symmetry.space_group_name_H-M   'P 1'
#
loop_
_entity.id
_entity.type
_entity.pdbx_description
1 polymer ?
#
loop_
_entity_poly.entity_id
_entity_poly.type
_entity_poly.pdbx_seq_one_letter_code
_entity_poly.pdbx_strand_id
1 'polypeptide(L)'
;WRNVSEKQAKDLIKEKRKGAGVNVLEEEEQKKLAQYLDYKYMEGDWCHVPNEGDHKVQYYVKQKTLGVKSGVPDALIFKPVAGYNGIAIELKRLKGGRVSESQKRWLKRFKENGWAVKLAEGADAAIEFIEELEG
;
A
#
# COMPACT_ATOMS: atom_id res chain seq x y z
N TRP A 1 15.43 0.40 -13.35
CA TRP A 1 16.30 -0.17 -12.32
C TRP A 1 15.51 -1.25 -11.59
N ARG A 2 15.83 -2.55 -11.74
CA ARG A 2 15.19 -3.61 -10.94
C ARG A 2 15.96 -3.71 -9.63
N ASN A 3 15.43 -3.13 -8.55
CA ASN A 3 16.15 -3.02 -7.28
C ASN A 3 16.18 -4.33 -6.46
N VAL A 4 15.55 -5.40 -6.94
CA VAL A 4 15.54 -6.70 -6.25
C VAL A 4 15.58 -7.84 -7.26
N SER A 5 16.47 -8.80 -7.06
CA SER A 5 16.56 -10.00 -7.88
C SER A 5 15.36 -10.92 -7.64
N GLU A 6 14.98 -11.71 -8.65
CA GLU A 6 13.90 -12.71 -8.56
C GLU A 6 14.05 -13.66 -7.37
N LYS A 7 15.30 -13.98 -7.01
CA LYS A 7 15.64 -14.78 -5.84
C LYS A 7 15.25 -14.08 -4.53
N GLN A 8 15.60 -12.80 -4.38
CA GLN A 8 15.28 -12.02 -3.18
C GLN A 8 13.77 -11.86 -2.98
N ALA A 9 13.01 -11.67 -4.06
CA ALA A 9 11.56 -11.61 -3.98
C ALA A 9 10.93 -12.94 -3.59
N LYS A 10 11.41 -14.05 -4.16
CA LYS A 10 10.97 -15.41 -3.78
C LYS A 10 11.32 -15.72 -2.32
N ASP A 11 12.45 -15.25 -1.82
CA ASP A 11 12.87 -15.46 -0.43
C ASP A 11 11.99 -14.65 0.56
N LEU A 12 11.62 -13.41 0.23
CA LEU A 12 10.65 -12.60 1.00
C LEU A 12 9.26 -13.27 1.10
N ILE A 13 8.81 -13.90 0.01
CA ILE A 13 7.55 -14.67 -0.02
C ILE A 13 7.68 -15.96 0.82
N LYS A 14 8.88 -16.51 0.99
CA LYS A 14 9.13 -17.80 1.68
C LYS A 14 9.33 -17.66 3.19
N GLU A 15 9.72 -16.49 3.69
CA GLU A 15 9.81 -16.19 5.13
C GLU A 15 8.45 -16.12 5.86
N LYS A 16 7.35 -16.32 5.11
CA LYS A 16 5.91 -16.45 5.45
C LYS A 16 5.47 -17.09 6.78
N ARG A 17 6.34 -17.54 7.70
CA ARG A 17 5.94 -18.44 8.80
C ARG A 17 6.54 -18.23 10.20
N LYS A 18 7.36 -17.21 10.48
CA LYS A 18 8.03 -17.11 11.81
C LYS A 18 7.66 -15.94 12.73
N GLY A 19 6.66 -15.13 12.39
CA GLY A 19 6.40 -13.86 13.10
C GLY A 19 5.02 -13.69 13.75
N ALA A 20 4.31 -14.75 14.12
CA ALA A 20 3.01 -14.62 14.79
C ALA A 20 3.18 -14.15 16.26
N GLY A 21 3.50 -12.87 16.48
CA GLY A 21 3.60 -12.33 17.84
C GLY A 21 4.19 -10.93 18.02
N VAL A 22 4.90 -10.38 17.03
CA VAL A 22 5.52 -9.05 17.14
C VAL A 22 4.57 -7.99 16.60
N ASN A 23 4.34 -6.91 17.34
CA ASN A 23 3.61 -5.75 16.84
C ASN A 23 4.53 -4.96 15.90
N VAL A 24 4.58 -5.39 14.64
CA VAL A 24 5.35 -4.75 13.58
C VAL A 24 4.76 -3.35 13.33
N LEU A 25 5.63 -2.35 13.24
CA LEU A 25 5.22 -0.96 12.96
C LEU A 25 4.68 -0.87 11.53
N GLU A 26 3.74 0.05 11.31
CA GLU A 26 3.13 0.27 9.98
C GLU A 26 4.19 0.59 8.91
N GLU A 27 5.26 1.29 9.31
CA GLU A 27 6.40 1.59 8.45
C GLU A 27 7.12 0.33 7.95
N GLU A 28 7.24 -0.71 8.77
CA GLU A 28 7.90 -1.96 8.37
C GLU A 28 7.02 -2.79 7.42
N GLU A 29 5.70 -2.77 7.62
CA GLU A 29 4.75 -3.34 6.66
C GLU A 29 4.79 -2.58 5.33
N GLN A 30 4.86 -1.24 5.37
CA GLN A 30 4.99 -0.42 4.18
C GLN A 30 6.29 -0.71 3.42
N LYS A 31 7.43 -0.86 4.12
CA LYS A 31 8.71 -1.25 3.51
C LYS A 31 8.64 -2.61 2.83
N LYS A 32 8.02 -3.59 3.49
CA LYS A 32 7.83 -4.93 2.93
C LYS A 32 6.97 -4.91 1.67
N LEU A 33 5.84 -4.18 1.70
CA LEU A 33 4.99 -4.04 0.52
C LEU A 33 5.75 -3.33 -0.62
N ALA A 34 6.46 -2.24 -0.34
CA ALA A 34 7.22 -1.50 -1.34
C ALA A 34 8.26 -2.38 -2.05
N GLN A 35 9.02 -3.19 -1.30
CA GLN A 35 9.99 -4.13 -1.88
C GLN A 35 9.35 -5.15 -2.81
N TYR A 36 8.18 -5.68 -2.43
CA TYR A 36 7.44 -6.60 -3.29
C TYR A 36 6.95 -5.89 -4.56
N LEU A 37 6.40 -4.67 -4.44
CA LEU A 37 5.91 -3.90 -5.59
C LEU A 37 7.04 -3.52 -6.55
N ASP A 38 8.21 -3.12 -6.05
CA ASP A 38 9.41 -2.84 -6.84
C ASP A 38 9.94 -4.07 -7.61
N TYR A 39 9.72 -5.26 -7.05
CA TYR A 39 10.02 -6.51 -7.75
C TYR A 39 8.98 -6.84 -8.82
N LYS A 40 7.69 -6.68 -8.48
CA LYS A 40 6.56 -7.15 -9.29
C LYS A 40 6.29 -6.23 -10.49
N TYR A 41 6.43 -4.92 -10.30
CA TYR A 41 6.01 -3.89 -11.24
C TYR A 41 7.18 -3.08 -11.78
N MET A 42 6.96 -2.42 -12.91
CA MET A 42 7.95 -1.52 -13.49
C MET A 42 7.85 -0.13 -12.85
N GLU A 43 8.91 0.68 -13.02
CA GLU A 43 8.87 2.08 -12.64
C GLU A 43 7.73 2.81 -13.36
N GLY A 44 6.91 3.54 -12.60
CA GLY A 44 5.72 4.23 -13.11
C GLY A 44 4.41 3.42 -13.00
N ASP A 45 4.46 2.12 -12.73
CA ASP A 45 3.25 1.30 -12.53
C ASP A 45 2.65 1.47 -11.14
N TRP A 46 3.42 1.95 -10.16
CA TRP A 46 2.94 2.15 -8.80
C TRP A 46 3.65 3.32 -8.10
N CYS A 47 3.03 3.86 -7.06
CA CYS A 47 3.69 4.76 -6.12
C CYS A 47 3.13 4.61 -4.70
N HIS A 48 3.97 4.92 -3.72
CA HIS A 48 3.53 5.19 -2.36
C HIS A 48 3.02 6.64 -2.23
N VAL A 49 1.97 6.84 -1.43
CA VAL A 49 1.45 8.17 -1.09
C VAL A 49 1.80 8.51 0.38
N PRO A 50 2.86 9.31 0.63
CA PRO A 50 3.36 9.57 1.98
C PRO A 50 2.49 10.60 2.70
N ASN A 51 1.41 10.13 3.33
CA ASN A 51 0.49 10.95 4.12
C ASN A 51 0.72 10.83 5.62
N GLU A 52 1.47 9.81 6.03
CA GLU A 52 1.86 9.49 7.38
C GLU A 52 3.10 10.27 7.84
N GLY A 53 3.44 10.12 9.13
CA GLY A 53 4.59 10.76 9.75
C GLY A 53 4.27 12.13 10.35
N ASP A 54 5.13 12.59 11.25
CA ASP A 54 4.99 13.87 11.95
C ASP A 54 5.81 14.96 11.25
N HIS A 55 5.11 16.03 10.84
CA HIS A 55 5.72 17.21 10.26
C HIS A 55 5.33 18.48 11.01
N LYS A 56 6.10 19.56 10.79
CA LYS A 56 5.73 20.88 11.31
C LYS A 56 4.37 21.29 10.73
N VAL A 57 3.52 21.93 11.54
CA VAL A 57 2.19 22.40 11.12
C VAL A 57 2.24 23.22 9.83
N GLN A 58 3.24 24.10 9.69
CA GLN A 58 3.47 24.91 8.51
C GLN A 58 3.67 24.07 7.23
N TYR A 59 4.34 22.92 7.35
CA TYR A 59 4.53 21.99 6.25
C TYR A 59 3.21 21.36 5.82
N TYR A 60 2.39 20.87 6.74
CA TYR A 60 1.07 20.32 6.39
C TYR A 60 0.14 21.35 5.75
N VAL A 61 0.14 22.60 6.25
CA VAL A 61 -0.63 23.68 5.66
C VAL A 61 -0.19 23.90 4.21
N LYS A 62 1.12 24.04 3.98
CA LYS A 62 1.68 24.15 2.63
C LYS A 62 1.27 22.97 1.75
N GLN A 63 1.44 21.73 2.21
CA GLN A 63 1.09 20.53 1.44
C GLN A 63 -0.39 20.49 1.05
N LYS A 64 -1.30 20.82 1.99
CA LYS A 64 -2.74 20.94 1.69
C LYS A 64 -3.03 22.00 0.64
N THR A 65 -2.34 23.16 0.67
CA THR A 65 -2.50 24.20 -0.37
C THR A 65 -1.96 23.78 -1.73
N LEU A 66 -0.96 22.89 -1.76
CA LEU A 66 -0.43 22.28 -2.99
C LEU A 66 -1.29 21.12 -3.51
N GLY A 67 -2.34 20.74 -2.78
CA GLY A 67 -3.32 19.75 -3.22
C GLY A 67 -3.21 18.38 -2.56
N VAL A 68 -2.27 18.17 -1.62
CA VAL A 68 -2.20 16.93 -0.84
C VAL A 68 -3.53 16.70 -0.12
N LYS A 69 -4.07 15.50 -0.25
CA LYS A 69 -5.35 15.11 0.35
C LYS A 69 -5.11 14.12 1.45
N SER A 70 -5.69 14.38 2.62
CA SER A 70 -5.61 13.44 3.74
C SER A 70 -6.33 12.13 3.42
N GLY A 71 -5.71 11.03 3.83
CA GLY A 71 -6.29 9.68 3.76
C GLY A 71 -6.32 9.05 2.37
N VAL A 72 -5.53 9.55 1.41
CA VAL A 72 -5.30 8.80 0.16
C VAL A 72 -4.59 7.48 0.54
N PRO A 73 -4.96 6.34 -0.07
CA PRO A 73 -4.38 5.03 0.25
C PRO A 73 -2.86 5.01 0.10
N ASP A 74 -2.19 4.25 0.97
CA ASP A 74 -0.73 4.21 1.09
C ASP A 74 -0.01 3.74 -0.18
N ALA A 75 -0.63 2.85 -0.96
CA ALA A 75 -0.09 2.40 -2.24
C ALA A 75 -1.15 2.45 -3.36
N LEU A 76 -0.77 3.04 -4.48
CA LEU A 76 -1.56 3.06 -5.72
C LEU A 76 -0.79 2.34 -6.81
N ILE A 77 -1.43 1.36 -7.43
CA ILE A 77 -0.92 0.58 -8.57
C ILE A 77 -1.80 0.94 -9.77
N PHE A 78 -1.21 1.59 -10.76
CA PHE A 78 -1.87 2.15 -11.93
C PHE A 78 -2.10 1.13 -13.05
N LYS A 79 -1.47 -0.04 -12.95
CA LYS A 79 -1.62 -1.12 -13.94
C LYS A 79 -3.03 -1.74 -13.85
N PRO A 80 -3.82 -1.72 -14.93
CA PRO A 80 -5.12 -2.39 -14.96
C PRO A 80 -4.97 -3.90 -14.77
N VAL A 81 -5.91 -4.52 -14.05
CA VAL A 81 -5.88 -5.94 -13.70
C VAL A 81 -7.30 -6.46 -13.50
N ALA A 82 -7.61 -7.68 -13.96
CA ALA A 82 -8.90 -8.35 -13.74
C ALA A 82 -10.15 -7.47 -14.01
N GLY A 83 -10.10 -6.60 -15.03
CA GLY A 83 -11.18 -5.67 -15.37
C GLY A 83 -11.28 -4.41 -14.49
N TYR A 84 -10.36 -4.23 -13.54
CA TYR A 84 -10.19 -3.01 -12.76
C TYR A 84 -9.18 -2.06 -13.41
N ASN A 85 -9.39 -0.75 -13.20
CA ASN A 85 -8.55 0.33 -13.71
C ASN A 85 -7.20 0.47 -12.98
N GLY A 86 -7.05 -0.20 -11.84
CA GLY A 86 -5.88 -0.14 -10.97
C GLY A 86 -6.21 -0.71 -9.59
N ILE A 87 -5.23 -0.71 -8.69
CA ILE A 87 -5.35 -1.21 -7.32
C ILE A 87 -5.02 -0.08 -6.34
N ALA A 88 -5.86 0.11 -5.32
CA ALA A 88 -5.60 1.01 -4.21
C ALA A 88 -5.53 0.20 -2.90
N ILE A 89 -4.42 0.34 -2.19
CA ILE A 89 -4.13 -0.40 -0.95
C ILE A 89 -3.92 0.60 0.18
N GLU A 90 -4.71 0.45 1.23
CA GLU A 90 -4.53 1.11 2.51
C GLU A 90 -4.00 0.08 3.51
N LEU A 91 -2.80 0.28 4.03
CA LEU A 91 -2.15 -0.59 4.98
C LEU A 91 -2.55 -0.23 6.42
N LYS A 92 -2.62 -1.26 7.25
CA LYS A 92 -2.80 -1.17 8.70
C LYS A 92 -1.86 -2.15 9.37
N ARG A 93 -1.47 -1.86 10.60
CA ARG A 93 -0.73 -2.80 11.45
C ARG A 93 -1.58 -4.05 11.71
N LEU A 94 -0.92 -5.18 11.95
CA LEU A 94 -1.58 -6.45 12.32
C LEU A 94 -2.40 -6.35 13.61
N LYS A 95 -2.02 -5.44 14.52
CA LYS A 95 -2.74 -5.19 15.77
C LYS A 95 -2.92 -3.70 16.00
N GLY A 96 -4.17 -3.26 15.93
CA GLY A 96 -4.52 -1.86 16.12
C GLY A 96 -4.39 -1.05 14.84
N GLY A 97 -5.04 0.11 14.84
CA GLY A 97 -5.24 0.92 13.64
C GLY A 97 -6.74 1.05 13.36
N ARG A 98 -7.23 2.29 13.34
CA ARG A 98 -8.59 2.60 12.92
C ARG A 98 -8.54 3.23 11.55
N VAL A 99 -9.44 2.83 10.68
CA VAL A 99 -9.64 3.51 9.41
C VAL A 99 -10.35 4.83 9.69
N SER A 100 -9.70 5.94 9.34
CA SER A 100 -10.27 7.28 9.41
C SER A 100 -11.41 7.43 8.40
N GLU A 101 -12.32 8.38 8.66
CA GLU A 101 -13.41 8.69 7.73
C GLU A 101 -12.89 9.19 6.37
N SER A 102 -11.74 9.86 6.32
CA SER A 102 -11.09 10.25 5.06
C SER A 102 -10.64 9.04 4.25
N GLN A 103 -10.00 8.06 4.89
CA GLN A 103 -9.58 6.82 4.22
C GLN A 103 -10.79 6.06 3.68
N LYS A 104 -11.86 5.91 4.48
CA LYS A 104 -13.11 5.28 4.03
C LYS A 104 -13.69 5.95 2.78
N ARG A 105 -13.69 7.28 2.72
CA ARG A 105 -14.17 8.04 1.54
C ARG A 105 -13.33 7.77 0.31
N TRP A 106 -11.99 7.74 0.44
CA TRP A 106 -11.11 7.41 -0.68
C TRP A 106 -11.32 5.99 -1.18
N LEU A 107 -11.34 5.00 -0.29
CA LEU A 107 -11.56 3.60 -0.64
C LEU A 107 -12.91 3.42 -1.37
N LYS A 108 -13.98 4.06 -0.88
CA LYS A 108 -15.29 4.08 -1.57
C LYS A 108 -15.16 4.69 -2.96
N ARG A 109 -14.48 5.82 -3.10
CA ARG A 109 -14.36 6.53 -4.37
C ARG A 109 -13.55 5.73 -5.40
N PHE A 110 -12.44 5.10 -5.00
CA PHE A 110 -11.69 4.21 -5.89
C PHE A 110 -12.57 3.08 -6.40
N LYS A 111 -13.30 2.40 -5.50
CA LYS A 111 -14.23 1.33 -5.87
C LYS A 111 -15.30 1.81 -6.87
N GLU A 112 -15.91 2.97 -6.63
CA GLU A 112 -16.89 3.59 -7.54
C GLU A 112 -16.30 3.93 -8.93
N ASN A 113 -14.99 4.17 -9.03
CA ASN A 113 -14.30 4.48 -10.28
C ASN A 113 -13.65 3.24 -10.92
N GLY A 114 -14.08 2.03 -10.52
CA GLY A 114 -13.64 0.78 -11.13
C GLY A 114 -12.25 0.34 -10.71
N TRP A 115 -11.75 0.75 -9.55
CA TRP A 115 -10.49 0.25 -8.99
C TRP A 115 -10.73 -0.92 -8.03
N ALA A 116 -9.78 -1.84 -7.99
CA ALA A 116 -9.68 -2.82 -6.92
C ALA A 116 -9.19 -2.13 -5.65
N VAL A 117 -9.79 -2.44 -4.50
CA VAL A 117 -9.51 -1.72 -3.25
C VAL A 117 -9.34 -2.69 -2.10
N LYS A 118 -8.25 -2.54 -1.35
CA LYS A 118 -7.97 -3.35 -0.16
C LYS A 118 -7.59 -2.47 1.02
N LEU A 119 -8.30 -2.66 2.12
CA LEU A 119 -7.78 -2.36 3.44
C LEU A 119 -7.01 -3.61 3.90
N ALA A 120 -5.68 -3.51 4.01
CA ALA A 120 -4.80 -4.64 4.27
C ALA A 120 -4.26 -4.59 5.70
N GLU A 121 -4.47 -5.68 6.45
CA GLU A 121 -3.82 -5.91 7.75
C GLU A 121 -2.42 -6.49 7.48
N GLY A 122 -1.43 -5.61 7.41
CA GLY A 122 -0.05 -5.94 7.04
C GLY A 122 0.18 -6.15 5.54
N ALA A 123 1.45 -6.21 5.16
CA ALA A 123 1.90 -6.36 3.79
C ALA A 123 1.49 -7.70 3.18
N ASP A 124 1.45 -8.78 3.98
CA ASP A 124 1.07 -10.10 3.47
C ASP A 124 -0.37 -10.12 2.94
N ALA A 125 -1.30 -9.47 3.62
CA ALA A 125 -2.69 -9.36 3.17
C ALA A 125 -2.84 -8.49 1.91
N ALA A 126 -1.95 -7.51 1.71
CA ALA A 126 -1.87 -6.71 0.50
C ALA A 126 -1.33 -7.52 -0.68
N ILE A 127 -0.24 -8.27 -0.47
CA ILE A 127 0.40 -9.12 -1.48
C ILE A 127 -0.54 -10.23 -1.93
N GLU A 128 -1.21 -10.91 -0.99
CA GLU A 128 -2.19 -11.95 -1.31
C GLU A 128 -3.31 -11.40 -2.21
N PHE A 129 -3.85 -10.23 -1.89
CA PHE A 129 -4.87 -9.58 -2.71
C PHE A 129 -4.40 -9.25 -4.13
N ILE A 130 -3.14 -8.81 -4.29
CA ILE A 130 -2.56 -8.54 -5.61
C ILE A 130 -2.44 -9.84 -6.41
N GLU A 131 -1.90 -10.90 -5.81
CA GLU A 131 -1.73 -12.19 -6.49
C GLU A 131 -3.08 -12.84 -6.84
N GLU A 132 -4.12 -12.67 -6.01
CA GLU A 132 -5.49 -13.13 -6.32
C GLU A 132 -6.10 -12.44 -7.54
N LEU A 133 -5.78 -11.16 -7.77
CA LEU A 133 -6.27 -10.41 -8.94
C LEU A 133 -5.50 -10.74 -10.22
N GLU A 134 -4.23 -11.12 -10.09
CA GLU A 134 -3.34 -11.39 -11.23
C GLU A 134 -3.22 -12.87 -11.62
N GLY A 135 -3.72 -13.77 -10.77
CA GLY A 135 -3.83 -15.22 -11.05
C GLY A 135 -4.95 -15.56 -12.03
#